data_AF-A0AAD9NH83-F1
#
_entry.id   AF-A0AAD9NH83-F1
#
_cell.length_a   1.000
_cell.length_b   1.000
_cell.length_c   1.000
_cell.angle_alpha   90.00
_cell.angle_beta   90.00
_cell.angle_gamma   90.00
#
_symmetry.space_group_name_H-M   'P 1'
#
loop_
_entity.id
_entity.type
_entity.pdbx_description
1 polymer ?
#
loop_
_entity_poly.entity_id
_entity_poly.type
_entity_poly.pdbx_seq_one_letter_code
_entity_poly.pdbx_strand_id
1 'polypeptide(L)'
;MYAYCFDDPRLGRIENFESDGDFGLGIEMLKYMNLSISKNPSYFYETDYNIKACIKPKIVLDCLKTGFDVLLVDLDIVFLKNPLPFISNYSDCDFITQDDPFSRDINSGFYLVKASSSGVKLFTRTVEMINGTSRADQEYVNDALRELGESIKIQCLSPELYQLGSVFFTEGRRAFAGDNPCTDCIIVHNNYIVSLEAKIYRFKEYGMWSVDIGGYYSDKTRKYIKYGNPIDFGAREEFGCSNAMEEVSLKTALIIGHILNRTVIMPRFHCDGKIHICHFGFRFYVRRLELYLPVLETYRENVFLEHPLVPESTKKSVSEMFVFDNPIWQTLTRNDKNQTTNVKVMKTEQYNISDSDIKRWFGSESSQVLQFYSLYHEIFCEDSELRHFQNTIKNAIETANVVQSGQPHISVQ
;
A
#
# COMPACT_ATOMS: atom_id res chain seq x y z
N MET A 1 -14.58 5.82 -16.17
CA MET A 1 -14.88 5.07 -14.94
C MET A 1 -15.78 3.91 -15.34
N TYR A 2 -15.60 2.75 -14.72
CA TYR A 2 -16.39 1.55 -15.02
C TYR A 2 -17.35 1.29 -13.87
N ALA A 3 -18.54 0.82 -14.20
CA ALA A 3 -19.47 0.20 -13.27
C ALA A 3 -19.51 -1.30 -13.57
N TYR A 4 -19.77 -2.11 -12.54
CA TYR A 4 -19.95 -3.55 -12.67
C TYR A 4 -21.40 -3.88 -12.40
N CYS A 5 -22.02 -4.66 -13.28
CA CYS A 5 -23.38 -5.16 -13.10
C CYS A 5 -23.34 -6.69 -13.01
N PHE A 6 -24.07 -7.26 -12.06
CA PHE A 6 -24.33 -8.70 -12.06
C PHE A 6 -25.33 -9.01 -13.16
N ASP A 7 -25.03 -10.00 -14.00
CA ASP A 7 -25.84 -10.38 -15.16
C ASP A 7 -27.29 -10.73 -14.72
N ASP A 8 -28.21 -9.78 -14.95
CA ASP A 8 -29.64 -10.06 -14.98
C ASP A 8 -30.10 -9.90 -16.44
N PRO A 9 -30.22 -11.02 -17.19
CA PRO A 9 -30.57 -11.01 -18.60
C PRO A 9 -31.97 -10.46 -18.88
N ARG A 10 -32.78 -10.18 -17.85
CA ARG A 10 -34.11 -9.54 -18.00
C ARG A 10 -34.01 -8.02 -18.14
N LEU A 11 -32.88 -7.41 -17.80
CA LEU A 11 -32.76 -5.96 -17.66
C LEU A 11 -32.28 -5.24 -18.93
N GLY A 12 -31.81 -5.98 -19.93
CA GLY A 12 -31.20 -5.37 -21.13
C GLY A 12 -29.96 -4.54 -20.77
N ARG A 13 -29.42 -3.76 -21.72
CA ARG A 13 -28.32 -2.84 -21.42
C ARG A 13 -28.86 -1.59 -20.74
N ILE A 14 -28.23 -1.17 -19.65
CA ILE A 14 -28.47 0.16 -19.06
C ILE A 14 -28.20 1.22 -20.13
N GLU A 15 -29.19 2.06 -20.41
CA GLU A 15 -29.05 3.14 -21.41
C GLU A 15 -27.90 4.09 -21.00
N ASN A 16 -27.09 4.52 -21.98
CA ASN A 16 -25.90 5.38 -21.81
C ASN A 16 -24.61 4.71 -21.29
N PHE A 17 -24.59 3.39 -21.12
CA PHE A 17 -23.37 2.65 -20.80
C PHE A 17 -22.87 1.84 -22.00
N GLU A 18 -21.56 1.86 -22.24
CA GLU A 18 -20.90 1.01 -23.23
C GLU A 18 -20.47 -0.31 -22.56
N SER A 19 -20.84 -1.46 -23.15
CA SER A 19 -20.41 -2.78 -22.66
C SER A 19 -19.02 -3.12 -23.18
N ASP A 20 -18.10 -3.41 -22.27
CA ASP A 20 -16.70 -3.78 -22.58
C ASP A 20 -16.43 -5.28 -22.32
N GLY A 21 -17.49 -6.08 -22.13
CA GLY A 21 -17.46 -7.55 -22.02
C GLY A 21 -17.50 -8.09 -20.59
N ASP A 22 -17.53 -9.42 -20.49
CA ASP A 22 -17.43 -10.21 -19.26
C ASP A 22 -16.03 -10.82 -19.17
N PHE A 23 -15.27 -10.51 -18.13
CA PHE A 23 -13.90 -11.03 -17.91
C PHE A 23 -13.91 -12.46 -17.35
N GLY A 24 -14.91 -13.27 -17.71
CA GLY A 24 -15.11 -14.62 -17.19
C GLY A 24 -15.55 -14.65 -15.73
N LEU A 25 -16.10 -13.54 -15.22
CA LEU A 25 -16.58 -13.40 -13.85
C LEU A 25 -18.11 -13.53 -13.77
N GLY A 26 -18.82 -13.57 -14.91
CA GLY A 26 -20.27 -13.44 -14.95
C GLY A 26 -20.74 -12.04 -14.53
N ILE A 27 -19.85 -11.06 -14.70
CA ILE A 27 -20.09 -9.65 -14.33
C ILE A 27 -19.83 -8.81 -15.57
N GLU A 28 -20.85 -8.09 -16.02
CA GLU A 28 -20.71 -7.19 -17.14
C GLU A 28 -19.98 -5.92 -16.68
N MET A 29 -18.89 -5.58 -17.37
CA MET A 29 -18.21 -4.30 -17.17
C MET A 29 -18.81 -3.25 -18.12
N LEU A 30 -19.33 -2.19 -17.51
CA LEU A 30 -19.98 -1.09 -18.20
C LEU A 30 -19.14 0.18 -18.09
N LYS A 31 -18.69 0.68 -19.22
CA LYS A 31 -17.98 1.96 -19.32
C LYS A 31 -18.99 3.11 -19.32
N TYR A 32 -18.89 3.95 -18.30
CA TYR A 32 -19.79 5.10 -18.12
C TYR A 32 -19.38 6.31 -18.96
N MET A 33 -18.09 6.66 -18.96
CA MET A 33 -17.61 7.82 -19.71
C MET A 33 -16.11 7.74 -19.98
N ASN A 34 -15.69 8.40 -21.06
CA ASN A 34 -14.30 8.64 -21.39
C ASN A 34 -13.92 10.08 -20.98
N LEU A 35 -12.97 10.20 -20.06
CA LEU A 35 -12.47 11.50 -19.58
C LEU A 35 -11.01 11.67 -19.95
N SER A 36 -10.66 12.82 -20.50
CA SER A 36 -9.27 13.15 -20.84
C SER A 36 -8.33 13.01 -19.63
N ILE A 37 -8.76 13.48 -18.46
CA ILE A 37 -7.98 13.42 -17.20
C ILE A 37 -7.86 12.00 -16.62
N SER A 38 -8.59 11.01 -17.15
CA SER A 38 -8.56 9.64 -16.61
C SER A 38 -7.18 8.97 -16.72
N LYS A 39 -6.36 9.40 -17.68
CA LYS A 39 -5.00 8.88 -17.91
C LYS A 39 -3.95 9.49 -16.99
N ASN A 40 -4.25 10.64 -16.38
CA ASN A 40 -3.30 11.33 -15.52
C ASN A 40 -3.42 10.77 -14.09
N PRO A 41 -2.32 10.44 -13.41
CA PRO A 41 -2.39 10.22 -11.97
C PRO A 41 -2.89 11.50 -11.28
N SER A 42 -3.67 11.36 -10.23
CA SER A 42 -4.17 12.46 -9.42
C SER A 42 -4.19 12.05 -7.96
N TYR A 43 -3.82 12.96 -7.07
CA TYR A 43 -3.69 12.69 -5.64
C TYR A 43 -4.82 13.34 -4.85
N PHE A 44 -5.07 12.81 -3.66
CA PHE A 44 -6.08 13.36 -2.75
C PHE A 44 -5.87 14.87 -2.55
N TYR A 45 -6.98 15.63 -2.53
CA TYR A 45 -7.06 17.11 -2.57
C TYR A 45 -6.71 17.81 -3.89
N GLU A 46 -6.21 17.12 -4.91
CA GLU A 46 -6.02 17.74 -6.22
C GLU A 46 -7.35 17.87 -6.97
N THR A 47 -7.49 18.92 -7.77
CA THR A 47 -8.70 19.18 -8.56
C THR A 47 -9.07 18.00 -9.46
N ASP A 48 -8.09 17.39 -10.13
CA ASP A 48 -8.31 16.21 -10.99
C ASP A 48 -8.84 15.01 -10.19
N TYR A 49 -8.38 14.83 -8.95
CA TYR A 49 -8.90 13.79 -8.07
C TYR A 49 -10.35 14.08 -7.70
N ASN A 50 -10.66 15.31 -7.30
CA ASN A 50 -12.02 15.70 -6.90
C ASN A 50 -13.01 15.59 -8.06
N ILE A 51 -12.59 15.95 -9.29
CA ILE A 51 -13.39 15.75 -10.50
C ILE A 51 -13.68 14.26 -10.71
N LYS A 52 -12.67 13.39 -10.59
CA LYS A 52 -12.83 11.95 -10.76
C LYS A 52 -13.74 11.34 -9.69
N ALA A 53 -13.56 11.75 -8.44
CA ALA A 53 -14.36 11.28 -7.32
C ALA A 53 -15.84 11.65 -7.49
N CYS A 54 -16.13 12.88 -7.93
CA CYS A 54 -17.48 13.38 -8.21
C CYS A 54 -18.19 12.70 -9.41
N ILE A 55 -17.56 11.77 -10.11
CA ILE A 55 -18.23 10.92 -11.11
C ILE A 55 -19.06 9.84 -10.42
N LYS A 56 -18.59 9.31 -9.28
CA LYS A 56 -19.24 8.20 -8.56
C LYS A 56 -20.73 8.47 -8.31
N PRO A 57 -21.15 9.63 -7.75
CA PRO A 57 -22.56 9.87 -7.45
C PRO A 57 -23.43 10.01 -8.71
N LYS A 58 -22.86 10.40 -9.85
CA LYS A 58 -23.57 10.49 -11.13
C LYS A 58 -23.91 9.11 -11.66
N ILE A 59 -22.93 8.20 -11.65
CA ILE A 59 -23.13 6.78 -12.01
C ILE A 59 -24.21 6.17 -11.13
N VAL A 60 -24.11 6.38 -9.81
CA VAL A 60 -25.08 5.87 -8.85
C VAL A 60 -26.48 6.39 -9.15
N LEU A 61 -26.65 7.69 -9.37
CA LEU A 61 -27.96 8.28 -9.70
C LEU A 61 -28.58 7.67 -10.96
N ASP A 62 -27.78 7.48 -12.02
CA ASP A 62 -28.29 6.93 -13.27
C ASP A 62 -28.72 5.47 -13.11
N CYS A 63 -27.97 4.65 -12.38
CA CYS A 63 -28.37 3.27 -12.04
C CYS A 63 -29.62 3.23 -11.13
N LEU A 64 -29.73 4.13 -10.16
CA LEU A 64 -30.92 4.19 -9.30
C LEU A 64 -32.18 4.53 -10.10
N LYS A 65 -32.08 5.44 -11.08
CA LYS A 65 -33.20 5.84 -11.95
C LYS A 65 -33.68 4.72 -12.86
N THR A 66 -32.84 3.73 -13.16
CA THR A 66 -33.24 2.54 -13.93
C THR A 66 -33.82 1.43 -13.06
N GLY A 67 -33.88 1.63 -11.73
CA GLY A 67 -34.50 0.70 -10.79
C GLY A 67 -33.54 -0.28 -10.11
N PHE A 68 -32.22 -0.08 -10.23
CA PHE A 68 -31.22 -0.94 -9.61
C PHE A 68 -30.76 -0.41 -8.26
N ASP A 69 -30.68 -1.30 -7.27
CA ASP A 69 -29.91 -1.05 -6.06
C ASP A 69 -28.41 -1.03 -6.42
N VAL A 70 -27.65 -0.11 -5.83
CA VAL A 70 -26.24 0.12 -6.17
C VAL A 70 -25.35 -0.08 -4.96
N LEU A 71 -24.45 -1.05 -5.04
CA LEU A 71 -23.32 -1.19 -4.12
C LEU A 71 -22.11 -0.44 -4.70
N LEU A 72 -21.76 0.70 -4.12
CA LEU A 72 -20.55 1.42 -4.46
C LEU A 72 -19.40 0.97 -3.57
N VAL A 73 -18.23 0.76 -4.20
CA VAL A 73 -17.01 0.27 -3.58
C VAL A 73 -15.82 1.01 -4.17
N ASP A 74 -15.00 1.61 -3.32
CA ASP A 74 -13.73 2.21 -3.72
C ASP A 74 -12.71 1.14 -4.10
N LEU A 75 -11.79 1.49 -5.00
CA LEU A 75 -10.81 0.56 -5.57
C LEU A 75 -9.79 0.03 -4.54
N ASP A 76 -9.69 0.69 -3.40
CA ASP A 76 -8.80 0.36 -2.31
C ASP A 76 -9.55 -0.28 -1.13
N ILE A 77 -10.60 -1.05 -1.44
CA ILE A 77 -11.31 -1.92 -0.49
C ILE A 77 -11.01 -3.38 -0.81
N VAL A 78 -10.74 -4.15 0.24
CA VAL A 78 -10.53 -5.60 0.17
C VAL A 78 -11.71 -6.29 0.84
N PHE A 79 -12.34 -7.22 0.12
CA PHE A 79 -13.35 -8.10 0.68
C PHE A 79 -12.69 -9.33 1.31
N LEU A 80 -12.81 -9.44 2.63
CA LEU A 80 -12.40 -10.63 3.39
C LEU A 80 -13.53 -11.67 3.45
N LYS A 81 -14.78 -11.22 3.34
CA LYS A 81 -15.99 -12.03 3.22
C LYS A 81 -16.94 -11.39 2.21
N ASN A 82 -17.91 -12.16 1.70
CA ASN A 82 -19.00 -11.60 0.91
C ASN A 82 -19.85 -10.67 1.80
N PRO A 83 -19.97 -9.35 1.51
CA PRO A 83 -20.72 -8.43 2.35
C PRO A 83 -22.24 -8.53 2.17
N LEU A 84 -22.73 -9.07 1.04
CA LEU A 84 -24.15 -9.03 0.68
C LEU A 84 -25.08 -9.71 1.71
N PRO A 85 -24.77 -10.90 2.27
CA PRO A 85 -25.64 -11.54 3.27
C PRO A 85 -25.79 -10.75 4.57
N PHE A 86 -24.83 -9.88 4.89
CA PHE A 86 -24.89 -9.04 6.09
C PHE A 86 -25.70 -7.78 5.81
N ILE A 87 -25.49 -7.17 4.64
CA ILE A 87 -26.18 -5.96 4.21
C ILE A 87 -27.67 -6.23 3.99
N SER A 88 -28.05 -7.44 3.53
CA SER A 88 -29.45 -7.81 3.29
C SER A 88 -30.33 -7.76 4.54
N ASN A 89 -29.76 -7.78 5.74
CA ASN A 89 -30.51 -7.63 6.99
C ASN A 89 -31.09 -6.22 7.19
N TYR A 90 -30.65 -5.25 6.38
CA TYR A 90 -31.11 -3.86 6.42
C TYR A 90 -32.05 -3.56 5.25
N SER A 91 -32.98 -4.48 4.96
CA SER A 91 -33.96 -4.39 3.86
C SER A 91 -34.87 -3.16 3.93
N ASP A 92 -34.98 -2.52 5.09
CA ASP A 92 -35.88 -1.39 5.31
C ASP A 92 -35.19 -0.02 5.22
N CYS A 93 -33.86 -0.01 5.05
CA CYS A 93 -33.03 1.20 4.93
C CYS A 93 -32.87 1.63 3.47
N ASP A 94 -32.78 2.93 3.21
CA ASP A 94 -32.55 3.49 1.87
C ASP A 94 -31.06 3.58 1.54
N PHE A 95 -30.24 3.81 2.56
CA PHE A 95 -28.80 4.02 2.44
C PHE A 95 -28.06 3.28 3.56
N ILE A 96 -27.20 2.34 3.21
CA ILE A 96 -26.40 1.53 4.14
C ILE A 96 -24.94 1.81 3.84
N THR A 97 -24.20 2.37 4.78
CA THR A 97 -22.88 2.94 4.49
C THR A 97 -21.87 2.62 5.58
N GLN A 98 -20.60 2.58 5.20
CA GLN A 98 -19.52 2.57 6.18
C GLN A 98 -19.54 3.87 7.00
N ASP A 99 -19.44 3.74 8.32
CA ASP A 99 -19.35 4.87 9.24
C ASP A 99 -17.94 5.47 9.22
N ASP A 100 -17.81 6.77 9.49
CA ASP A 100 -16.52 7.39 9.78
C ASP A 100 -16.50 7.95 11.20
N PRO A 101 -16.15 7.12 12.21
CA PRO A 101 -16.29 7.46 13.62
C PRO A 101 -15.35 8.60 14.07
N PHE A 102 -14.36 8.94 13.24
CA PHE A 102 -13.45 10.06 13.50
C PHE A 102 -14.00 11.40 13.00
N SER A 103 -15.10 11.36 12.26
CA SER A 103 -15.88 12.50 11.82
C SER A 103 -17.32 12.38 12.32
N ARG A 104 -18.16 13.39 12.09
CA ARG A 104 -19.62 13.25 12.23
C ARG A 104 -20.29 12.86 10.92
N ASP A 105 -19.49 12.46 9.95
CA ASP A 105 -19.86 12.20 8.56
C ASP A 105 -19.75 10.70 8.28
N ILE A 106 -20.41 10.25 7.21
CA ILE A 106 -20.27 8.89 6.70
C ILE A 106 -19.10 8.80 5.72
N ASN A 107 -18.54 7.60 5.57
CA ASN A 107 -17.57 7.31 4.53
C ASN A 107 -18.27 7.01 3.19
N SER A 108 -17.85 7.64 2.09
CA SER A 108 -18.45 7.41 0.76
C SER A 108 -17.73 6.36 -0.10
N GLY A 109 -16.77 5.64 0.46
CA GLY A 109 -16.04 4.59 -0.27
C GLY A 109 -16.74 3.23 -0.25
N PHE A 110 -17.67 2.98 0.68
CA PHE A 110 -18.45 1.75 0.71
C PHE A 110 -19.89 1.99 1.15
N TYR A 111 -20.85 1.82 0.24
CA TYR A 111 -22.27 1.90 0.58
C TYR A 111 -23.15 1.12 -0.39
N LEU A 112 -24.29 0.65 0.12
CA LEU A 112 -25.44 0.22 -0.67
C LEU A 112 -26.51 1.31 -0.62
N VAL A 113 -27.01 1.73 -1.78
CA VAL A 113 -28.18 2.60 -1.90
C VAL A 113 -29.27 1.89 -2.68
N LYS A 114 -30.52 1.98 -2.20
CA LYS A 114 -31.66 1.35 -2.88
C LYS A 114 -32.27 2.24 -3.93
N ALA A 115 -32.82 1.63 -4.98
CA ALA A 115 -33.67 2.29 -5.98
C ALA A 115 -35.07 2.66 -5.42
N SER A 116 -35.12 3.15 -4.18
CA SER A 116 -36.30 3.75 -3.59
C SER A 116 -36.43 5.22 -4.00
N SER A 117 -37.62 5.80 -3.81
CA SER A 117 -37.83 7.24 -4.01
C SER A 117 -36.87 8.08 -3.15
N SER A 118 -36.55 7.63 -1.93
CA SER A 118 -35.58 8.28 -1.05
C SER A 118 -34.14 8.14 -1.55
N GLY A 119 -33.71 6.96 -2.01
CA GLY A 119 -32.37 6.78 -2.59
C GLY A 119 -32.14 7.63 -3.85
N VAL A 120 -33.13 7.65 -4.76
CA VAL A 120 -33.10 8.52 -5.95
C VAL A 120 -33.07 10.00 -5.54
N LYS A 121 -33.86 10.40 -4.53
CA LYS A 121 -33.88 11.79 -4.02
C LYS A 121 -32.52 12.19 -3.44
N LEU A 122 -31.88 11.31 -2.65
CA LEU A 122 -30.56 11.54 -2.08
C LEU A 122 -29.54 11.84 -3.17
N PHE A 123 -29.38 10.94 -4.14
CA PHE A 123 -28.35 11.10 -5.17
C PHE A 123 -28.71 12.16 -6.21
N THR A 124 -29.99 12.46 -6.44
CA THR A 124 -30.40 13.64 -7.21
C THR A 124 -29.86 14.89 -6.54
N ARG A 125 -30.09 15.03 -5.23
CA ARG A 125 -29.62 16.20 -4.48
C ARG A 125 -28.10 16.28 -4.43
N THR A 126 -27.41 15.17 -4.21
CA THR A 126 -25.95 15.10 -4.26
C THR A 126 -25.42 15.58 -5.61
N VAL A 127 -25.99 15.12 -6.73
CA VAL A 127 -25.54 15.52 -8.08
C VAL A 127 -25.84 16.99 -8.39
N GLU A 128 -26.97 17.53 -7.93
CA GLU A 128 -27.27 18.97 -8.04
C GLU A 128 -26.23 19.84 -7.33
N MET A 129 -25.69 19.38 -6.21
CA MET A 129 -24.67 20.10 -5.44
C MET A 129 -23.27 20.09 -6.09
N ILE A 130 -22.99 19.16 -7.03
CA ILE A 130 -21.67 18.97 -7.68
C ILE A 130 -21.33 20.09 -8.72
N ASN A 131 -21.93 21.28 -8.62
CA ASN A 131 -21.83 22.31 -9.66
C ASN A 131 -20.48 23.06 -9.70
N GLY A 132 -19.52 22.58 -10.50
CA GLY A 132 -18.29 23.29 -10.88
C GLY A 132 -17.24 23.43 -9.77
N THR A 133 -17.30 22.56 -8.76
CA THR A 133 -16.60 22.72 -7.48
C THR A 133 -15.34 21.84 -7.34
N SER A 134 -14.54 22.15 -6.32
CA SER A 134 -13.24 21.53 -6.03
C SER A 134 -13.25 20.61 -4.79
N ARG A 135 -14.40 20.07 -4.38
CA ARG A 135 -14.54 19.19 -3.20
C ARG A 135 -14.69 17.73 -3.60
N ALA A 136 -14.42 16.80 -2.69
CA ALA A 136 -14.58 15.38 -2.96
C ALA A 136 -16.07 14.96 -2.89
N ASP A 137 -16.40 13.78 -3.44
CA ASP A 137 -17.77 13.26 -3.47
C ASP A 137 -18.36 13.04 -2.07
N GLN A 138 -17.55 12.56 -1.11
CA GLN A 138 -17.97 12.30 0.27
C GLN A 138 -18.63 13.52 0.90
N GLU A 139 -18.06 14.69 0.64
CA GLU A 139 -18.55 15.95 1.19
C GLU A 139 -19.96 16.28 0.68
N TYR A 140 -20.24 16.05 -0.61
CA TYR A 140 -21.56 16.27 -1.21
C TYR A 140 -22.60 15.26 -0.76
N VAL A 141 -22.20 14.00 -0.59
CA VAL A 141 -23.10 12.96 -0.06
C VAL A 141 -23.51 13.36 1.36
N ASN A 142 -22.56 13.75 2.21
CA ASN A 142 -22.83 14.18 3.57
C ASN A 142 -23.67 15.47 3.63
N ASP A 143 -23.42 16.46 2.77
CA ASP A 143 -24.24 17.67 2.67
C ASP A 143 -25.69 17.34 2.29
N ALA A 144 -25.91 16.46 1.31
CA ALA A 144 -27.24 16.03 0.90
C ALA A 144 -27.96 15.24 2.01
N LEU A 145 -27.25 14.36 2.73
CA LEU A 145 -27.79 13.65 3.89
C LEU A 145 -28.24 14.62 5.00
N ARG A 146 -27.40 15.62 5.33
CA ARG A 146 -27.74 16.66 6.32
C ARG A 146 -28.97 17.46 5.90
N GLU A 147 -29.09 17.82 4.62
CA GLU A 147 -30.23 18.59 4.12
C GLU A 147 -31.54 17.78 4.13
N LEU A 148 -31.47 16.50 3.75
CA LEU A 148 -32.65 15.65 3.64
C LEU A 148 -33.10 15.06 4.99
N GLY A 149 -32.19 14.98 5.95
CA GLY A 149 -32.45 14.57 7.32
C GLY A 149 -33.19 13.23 7.41
N GLU A 150 -34.26 13.20 8.19
CA GLU A 150 -35.09 12.01 8.45
C GLU A 150 -35.82 11.47 7.20
N SER A 151 -35.76 12.16 6.06
CA SER A 151 -36.33 11.66 4.80
C SER A 151 -35.60 10.42 4.27
N ILE A 152 -34.38 10.16 4.74
CA ILE A 152 -33.53 9.05 4.32
C ILE A 152 -33.33 8.11 5.50
N LYS A 153 -33.72 6.84 5.36
CA LYS A 153 -33.42 5.82 6.37
C LYS A 153 -31.99 5.31 6.19
N ILE A 154 -31.10 5.73 7.10
CA ILE A 154 -29.67 5.41 7.03
C ILE A 154 -29.34 4.28 8.02
N GLN A 155 -28.49 3.35 7.58
CA GLN A 155 -27.81 2.40 8.45
C GLN A 155 -26.29 2.57 8.34
N CYS A 156 -25.65 2.94 9.45
CA CYS A 156 -24.19 2.87 9.55
C CYS A 156 -23.77 1.43 9.85
N LEU A 157 -22.82 0.91 9.07
CA LEU A 157 -22.27 -0.43 9.25
C LEU A 157 -21.33 -0.45 10.45
N SER A 158 -21.27 -1.60 11.16
CA SER A 158 -20.41 -1.79 12.34
C SER A 158 -18.94 -1.51 11.99
N PRO A 159 -18.28 -0.54 12.67
CA PRO A 159 -16.86 -0.24 12.46
C PRO A 159 -15.93 -1.41 12.74
N GLU A 160 -16.35 -2.38 13.55
CA GLU A 160 -15.60 -3.60 13.87
C GLU A 160 -15.54 -4.57 12.69
N LEU A 161 -16.65 -4.67 11.93
CA LEU A 161 -16.79 -5.58 10.78
C LEU A 161 -16.40 -4.91 9.46
N TYR A 162 -16.59 -3.61 9.33
CA TYR A 162 -16.31 -2.82 8.12
C TYR A 162 -15.23 -1.79 8.43
N GLN A 163 -13.99 -2.26 8.59
CA GLN A 163 -12.91 -1.43 9.14
C GLN A 163 -12.39 -0.41 8.13
N LEU A 164 -12.26 0.83 8.60
CA LEU A 164 -11.48 1.88 7.93
C LEU A 164 -9.99 1.62 8.14
N GLY A 165 -9.17 2.26 7.32
CA GLY A 165 -7.72 2.11 7.37
C GLY A 165 -7.12 2.65 8.67
N SER A 166 -7.69 3.70 9.25
CA SER A 166 -7.31 4.19 10.58
C SER A 166 -7.52 3.14 11.66
N VAL A 167 -8.64 2.42 11.64
CA VAL A 167 -8.94 1.35 12.61
C VAL A 167 -8.06 0.13 12.34
N PHE A 168 -8.05 -0.37 11.10
CA PHE A 168 -7.38 -1.61 10.76
C PHE A 168 -5.85 -1.49 10.88
N PHE A 169 -5.24 -0.50 10.21
CA PHE A 169 -3.78 -0.38 10.12
C PHE A 169 -3.17 0.38 11.29
N THR A 170 -3.81 1.45 11.77
CA THR A 170 -3.22 2.32 12.80
C THR A 170 -3.60 1.89 14.21
N GLU A 171 -4.90 1.86 14.54
CA GLU A 171 -5.36 1.56 15.91
C GLU A 171 -5.20 0.09 16.28
N GLY A 172 -5.41 -0.81 15.32
CA GLY A 172 -5.10 -2.23 15.44
C GLY A 172 -3.61 -2.52 15.68
N ARG A 173 -2.75 -1.49 15.56
CA ARG A 173 -1.29 -1.54 15.69
C ARG A 173 -0.68 -2.67 14.88
N ARG A 174 -1.17 -2.83 13.65
CA ARG A 174 -0.62 -3.81 12.73
C ARG A 174 0.59 -3.16 12.07
N ALA A 175 1.68 -3.90 11.98
CA ALA A 175 2.83 -3.48 11.20
C ALA A 175 3.07 -4.42 10.01
N PHE A 176 2.56 -5.65 10.06
CA PHE A 176 2.77 -6.68 9.03
C PHE A 176 1.50 -7.52 8.82
N ALA A 177 1.45 -8.26 7.69
CA ALA A 177 0.34 -9.14 7.32
C ALA A 177 -0.12 -10.11 8.44
N GLY A 178 0.82 -10.59 9.25
CA GLY A 178 0.54 -11.54 10.34
C GLY A 178 0.07 -10.92 11.66
N ASP A 179 0.07 -9.58 11.79
CA ASP A 179 -0.19 -8.94 13.07
C ASP A 179 -1.70 -8.82 13.36
N ASN A 180 -2.13 -9.39 14.50
CA ASN A 180 -3.48 -9.29 15.07
C ASN A 180 -4.63 -9.50 14.06
N PRO A 181 -4.61 -10.52 13.18
CA PRO A 181 -5.51 -10.63 12.00
C PRO A 181 -6.98 -10.37 12.36
N CYS A 182 -7.66 -9.50 11.60
CA CYS A 182 -9.09 -9.32 11.82
C CYS A 182 -9.84 -10.54 11.26
N THR A 183 -10.29 -11.42 12.15
CA THR A 183 -10.97 -12.67 11.79
C THR A 183 -12.43 -12.47 11.39
N ASP A 184 -13.07 -11.46 11.99
CA ASP A 184 -14.49 -11.22 11.80
C ASP A 184 -14.80 -10.16 10.74
N CYS A 185 -13.81 -9.34 10.38
CA CYS A 185 -13.95 -8.32 9.34
C CYS A 185 -14.54 -8.90 8.05
N ILE A 186 -15.43 -8.12 7.46
CA ILE A 186 -16.06 -8.37 6.17
C ILE A 186 -15.27 -7.65 5.08
N ILE A 187 -14.94 -6.38 5.34
CA ILE A 187 -14.12 -5.57 4.44
C ILE A 187 -13.00 -4.86 5.20
N VAL A 188 -11.95 -4.49 4.48
CA VAL A 188 -10.92 -3.55 4.94
C VAL A 188 -10.78 -2.45 3.89
N HIS A 189 -10.96 -1.21 4.31
CA HIS A 189 -10.79 -0.04 3.46
C HIS A 189 -9.40 0.58 3.71
N ASN A 190 -8.60 0.76 2.66
CA ASN A 190 -7.27 1.35 2.74
C ASN A 190 -7.27 2.87 2.58
N ASN A 191 -8.24 3.52 3.21
CA ASN A 191 -8.25 4.97 3.41
C ASN A 191 -7.33 5.38 4.59
N TYR A 192 -7.31 6.66 4.95
CA TYR A 192 -6.36 7.23 5.92
C TYR A 192 -4.89 7.08 5.49
N ILE A 193 -4.67 7.21 4.18
CA ILE A 193 -3.37 7.24 3.50
C ILE A 193 -3.56 7.96 2.16
N VAL A 194 -2.63 8.86 1.80
CA VAL A 194 -2.86 9.86 0.73
C VAL A 194 -2.38 9.39 -0.64
N SER A 195 -1.21 8.76 -0.72
CA SER A 195 -0.57 8.48 -2.02
C SER A 195 -0.92 7.09 -2.57
N LEU A 196 -1.00 6.98 -3.89
CA LEU A 196 -1.25 5.71 -4.60
C LEU A 196 -0.15 4.69 -4.28
N GLU A 197 1.10 5.13 -4.34
CA GLU A 197 2.30 4.32 -4.07
C GLU A 197 2.24 3.71 -2.67
N ALA A 198 1.89 4.54 -1.68
CA ALA A 198 1.80 4.12 -0.29
C ALA A 198 0.60 3.19 -0.04
N LYS A 199 -0.54 3.41 -0.72
CA LYS A 199 -1.69 2.47 -0.72
C LYS A 199 -1.31 1.10 -1.29
N ILE A 200 -0.67 1.08 -2.46
CA ILE A 200 -0.20 -0.15 -3.11
C ILE A 200 0.80 -0.86 -2.20
N TYR A 201 1.82 -0.15 -1.70
CA TYR A 201 2.82 -0.73 -0.80
C TYR A 201 2.16 -1.35 0.42
N ARG A 202 1.24 -0.63 1.08
CA ARG A 202 0.55 -1.14 2.27
C ARG A 202 -0.24 -2.41 1.94
N PHE A 203 -0.97 -2.49 0.84
CA PHE A 203 -1.64 -3.74 0.48
C PHE A 203 -0.68 -4.89 0.21
N LYS A 204 0.45 -4.63 -0.45
CA LYS A 204 1.48 -5.65 -0.67
C LYS A 204 2.07 -6.15 0.64
N GLU A 205 2.48 -5.24 1.51
CA GLU A 205 3.06 -5.52 2.83
C GLU A 205 2.11 -6.32 3.76
N TYR A 206 0.81 -6.16 3.55
CA TYR A 206 -0.22 -6.87 4.32
C TYR A 206 -0.74 -8.12 3.63
N GLY A 207 -0.17 -8.53 2.50
CA GLY A 207 -0.60 -9.70 1.74
C GLY A 207 -2.01 -9.57 1.14
N MET A 208 -2.48 -8.34 0.94
CA MET A 208 -3.80 -8.01 0.41
C MET A 208 -3.78 -7.61 -1.06
N TRP A 209 -2.61 -7.56 -1.69
CA TRP A 209 -2.45 -7.22 -3.10
C TRP A 209 -2.38 -8.47 -3.98
N SER A 210 -3.47 -8.78 -4.70
CA SER A 210 -3.57 -10.00 -5.53
C SER A 210 -3.11 -9.82 -6.99
N VAL A 211 -2.76 -8.60 -7.40
CA VAL A 211 -2.51 -8.25 -8.79
C VAL A 211 -1.05 -8.48 -9.19
N ASP A 212 -0.82 -9.34 -10.18
CA ASP A 212 0.51 -9.73 -10.69
C ASP A 212 0.83 -9.14 -12.08
N ILE A 213 0.79 -7.81 -12.18
CA ILE A 213 1.12 -7.10 -13.42
C ILE A 213 2.62 -7.23 -13.70
N GLY A 214 2.96 -7.61 -14.94
CA GLY A 214 4.35 -7.69 -15.40
C GLY A 214 5.19 -8.74 -14.68
N GLY A 215 4.56 -9.75 -14.05
CA GLY A 215 5.25 -10.77 -13.26
C GLY A 215 5.86 -10.23 -11.97
N TYR A 216 5.26 -9.18 -11.37
CA TYR A 216 5.73 -8.58 -10.12
C TYR A 216 6.11 -9.63 -9.05
N TYR A 217 5.27 -10.67 -8.90
CA TYR A 217 5.47 -11.84 -8.05
C TYR A 217 5.97 -13.07 -8.81
N SER A 218 5.40 -13.36 -9.99
CA SER A 218 5.60 -14.65 -10.66
C SER A 218 6.85 -14.75 -11.55
N ASP A 219 7.64 -13.67 -11.69
CA ASP A 219 8.87 -13.66 -12.48
C ASP A 219 9.89 -14.68 -11.94
N LYS A 220 10.13 -15.72 -12.73
CA LYS A 220 11.05 -16.82 -12.40
C LYS A 220 12.52 -16.49 -12.66
N THR A 221 12.79 -15.39 -13.35
CA THR A 221 14.14 -15.00 -13.79
C THR A 221 14.75 -13.93 -12.90
N ARG A 222 13.90 -13.11 -12.28
CA ARG A 222 14.31 -12.06 -11.36
C ARG A 222 15.06 -12.65 -10.16
N LYS A 223 16.11 -11.94 -9.78
CA LYS A 223 16.94 -12.26 -8.63
C LYS A 223 16.78 -11.16 -7.59
N TYR A 224 17.00 -11.54 -6.33
CA TYR A 224 16.70 -10.70 -5.19
C TYR A 224 17.87 -10.71 -4.21
N ILE A 225 17.92 -9.66 -3.39
CA ILE A 225 18.62 -9.66 -2.12
C ILE A 225 17.60 -9.41 -1.01
N LYS A 226 17.83 -9.99 0.17
CA LYS A 226 17.11 -9.63 1.39
C LYS A 226 18.11 -9.43 2.51
N TYR A 227 17.80 -8.55 3.45
CA TYR A 227 18.67 -8.29 4.59
C TYR A 227 17.86 -8.11 5.87
N GLY A 228 18.53 -8.24 7.02
CA GLY A 228 17.95 -7.95 8.32
C GLY A 228 18.42 -6.63 8.89
N ASN A 229 17.64 -6.10 9.83
CA ASN A 229 18.08 -5.11 10.78
C ASN A 229 17.98 -5.73 12.18
N PRO A 230 19.02 -6.44 12.66
CA PRO A 230 18.93 -7.21 13.90
C PRO A 230 19.22 -6.39 15.17
N ILE A 231 19.65 -5.12 15.04
CA ILE A 231 20.05 -4.29 16.18
C ILE A 231 19.15 -3.06 16.25
N ASP A 232 18.50 -2.88 17.39
CA ASP A 232 17.93 -1.59 17.78
C ASP A 232 19.03 -0.78 18.50
N PHE A 233 19.45 0.32 17.89
CA PHE A 233 20.45 1.23 18.45
C PHE A 233 19.84 2.26 19.44
N GLY A 234 18.51 2.25 19.61
CA GLY A 234 17.77 3.16 20.50
C GLY A 234 17.71 4.62 20.04
N ALA A 235 16.92 5.41 20.78
CA ALA A 235 16.66 6.84 20.54
C ALA A 235 17.49 7.79 21.43
N ARG A 236 18.62 7.34 22.00
CA ARG A 236 19.37 8.17 22.98
C ARG A 236 19.98 9.41 22.31
N GLU A 237 19.78 10.57 22.94
CA GLU A 237 20.13 11.92 22.45
C GLU A 237 21.60 12.14 22.04
N GLU A 238 22.53 11.28 22.46
CA GLU A 238 23.94 11.37 22.06
C GLU A 238 24.19 10.84 20.63
N PHE A 239 23.28 10.01 20.11
CA PHE A 239 23.41 9.31 18.84
C PHE A 239 22.03 8.95 18.30
N GLY A 240 21.38 9.77 17.47
CA GLY A 240 20.14 9.43 16.76
C GLY A 240 20.30 8.27 15.75
N CYS A 241 20.82 7.12 16.21
CA CYS A 241 21.56 6.15 15.44
C CYS A 241 20.69 5.05 14.86
N SER A 242 19.57 4.62 15.47
CA SER A 242 18.70 3.62 14.84
C SER A 242 18.26 4.13 13.47
N ASN A 243 17.75 5.36 13.41
CA ASN A 243 17.33 5.98 12.16
C ASN A 243 18.48 6.09 11.13
N ALA A 244 19.66 6.56 11.55
CA ALA A 244 20.81 6.68 10.65
C ALA A 244 21.32 5.31 10.15
N MET A 245 21.33 4.28 11.01
CA MET A 245 21.84 2.95 10.66
C MET A 245 20.86 2.18 9.75
N GLU A 246 19.55 2.38 9.94
CA GLU A 246 18.50 1.89 9.05
C GLU A 246 18.58 2.54 7.66
N GLU A 247 18.91 3.83 7.58
CA GLU A 247 19.15 4.52 6.32
C GLU A 247 20.43 4.03 5.63
N VAL A 248 21.51 3.81 6.40
CA VAL A 248 22.76 3.20 5.88
C VAL A 248 22.47 1.81 5.33
N SER A 249 21.74 0.96 6.06
CA SER A 249 21.44 -0.40 5.60
C SER A 249 20.57 -0.42 4.35
N LEU A 250 19.55 0.45 4.26
CA LEU A 250 18.72 0.61 3.07
C LEU A 250 19.53 1.08 1.86
N LYS A 251 20.33 2.13 2.04
CA LYS A 251 21.21 2.65 0.97
C LYS A 251 22.14 1.55 0.45
N THR A 252 22.78 0.83 1.36
CA THR A 252 23.71 -0.25 1.02
C THR A 252 23.01 -1.41 0.31
N ALA A 253 21.81 -1.79 0.75
CA ALA A 253 21.01 -2.80 0.06
C ALA A 253 20.69 -2.38 -1.38
N LEU A 254 20.22 -1.15 -1.59
CA LEU A 254 19.88 -0.63 -2.92
C LEU A 254 21.11 -0.59 -3.85
N ILE A 255 22.28 -0.21 -3.33
CA ILE A 255 23.54 -0.22 -4.07
C ILE A 255 23.97 -1.64 -4.44
N ILE A 256 23.96 -2.58 -3.49
CA ILE A 256 24.31 -3.99 -3.76
C ILE A 256 23.33 -4.60 -4.77
N GLY A 257 22.03 -4.31 -4.62
CA GLY A 257 21.00 -4.73 -5.56
C GLY A 257 21.30 -4.24 -6.97
N HIS A 258 21.63 -2.95 -7.12
CA HIS A 258 22.00 -2.38 -8.41
C HIS A 258 23.28 -3.01 -9.00
N ILE A 259 24.36 -3.15 -8.21
CA ILE A 259 25.62 -3.77 -8.63
C ILE A 259 25.42 -5.20 -9.14
N LEU A 260 24.56 -5.97 -8.47
CA LEU A 260 24.33 -7.39 -8.77
C LEU A 260 23.14 -7.64 -9.70
N ASN A 261 22.46 -6.59 -10.17
CA ASN A 261 21.19 -6.68 -10.90
C ASN A 261 20.14 -7.53 -10.16
N ARG A 262 19.88 -7.18 -8.91
CA ARG A 262 18.96 -7.85 -8.00
C ARG A 262 18.00 -6.84 -7.36
N THR A 263 16.73 -7.22 -7.25
CA THR A 263 15.70 -6.44 -6.58
C THR A 263 15.82 -6.59 -5.06
N VAL A 264 15.71 -5.49 -4.31
CA VAL A 264 15.82 -5.51 -2.83
C VAL A 264 14.49 -5.90 -2.19
N ILE A 265 14.48 -6.94 -1.36
CA ILE A 265 13.37 -7.24 -0.48
C ILE A 265 13.59 -6.47 0.81
N MET A 266 12.66 -5.56 1.14
CA MET A 266 12.76 -4.66 2.28
C MET A 266 12.83 -5.44 3.60
N PRO A 267 13.62 -4.96 4.57
CA PRO A 267 13.70 -5.57 5.89
C PRO A 267 12.51 -5.10 6.73
N ARG A 268 12.47 -5.57 7.97
CA ARG A 268 11.75 -4.86 9.02
C ARG A 268 12.64 -3.74 9.57
N PHE A 269 12.05 -2.61 9.91
CA PHE A 269 12.76 -1.43 10.42
C PHE A 269 12.49 -1.26 11.91
N HIS A 270 13.47 -0.79 12.67
CA HIS A 270 13.21 -0.26 14.01
C HIS A 270 12.61 1.14 13.92
N CYS A 271 11.55 1.37 14.68
CA CYS A 271 10.76 2.58 14.60
C CYS A 271 10.47 3.13 15.99
N ASP A 272 10.42 4.47 16.09
CA ASP A 272 10.16 5.16 17.35
C ASP A 272 8.69 5.05 17.77
N GLY A 273 8.41 5.16 19.07
CA GLY A 273 7.05 5.21 19.61
C GLY A 273 6.49 3.85 20.04
N LYS A 274 5.17 3.65 19.88
CA LYS A 274 4.45 2.44 20.37
C LYS A 274 4.65 1.20 19.48
N ILE A 275 5.12 1.40 18.24
CA ILE A 275 5.42 0.32 17.28
C ILE A 275 6.94 0.29 17.13
N HIS A 276 7.59 -0.62 17.85
CA HIS A 276 9.06 -0.72 17.86
C HIS A 276 9.64 -1.32 16.57
N ILE A 277 8.85 -2.12 15.86
CA ILE A 277 9.22 -2.70 14.57
C ILE A 277 8.15 -2.36 13.56
N CYS A 278 8.51 -1.70 12.46
CA CYS A 278 7.56 -1.27 11.44
C CYS A 278 8.03 -1.61 10.02
N HIS A 279 7.09 -1.57 9.08
CA HIS A 279 7.38 -1.76 7.66
C HIS A 279 7.92 -0.48 7.02
N PHE A 280 8.51 -0.60 5.82
CA PHE A 280 9.09 0.52 5.06
C PHE A 280 8.17 1.75 4.96
N GLY A 281 6.89 1.57 4.61
CA GLY A 281 5.92 2.67 4.51
C GLY A 281 5.54 3.39 5.82
N PHE A 282 5.90 2.85 7.00
CA PHE A 282 5.77 3.55 8.28
C PHE A 282 7.00 4.40 8.58
N ARG A 283 8.14 4.15 7.95
CA ARG A 283 9.41 4.84 8.19
C ARG A 283 9.74 5.85 7.09
N PHE A 284 9.32 5.59 5.86
CA PHE A 284 9.66 6.41 4.71
C PHE A 284 8.40 6.78 3.93
N TYR A 285 8.38 8.01 3.41
CA TYR A 285 7.32 8.43 2.51
C TYR A 285 7.53 7.81 1.12
N VAL A 286 6.85 6.68 0.87
CA VAL A 286 7.00 5.80 -0.31
C VAL A 286 7.04 6.60 -1.61
N ARG A 287 6.08 7.52 -1.82
CA ARG A 287 6.02 8.33 -3.05
C ARG A 287 7.27 9.17 -3.30
N ARG A 288 7.89 9.75 -2.26
CA ARG A 288 9.12 10.54 -2.44
C ARG A 288 10.26 9.64 -2.89
N LEU A 289 10.39 8.45 -2.32
CA LEU A 289 11.41 7.49 -2.75
C LEU A 289 11.18 7.08 -4.22
N GLU A 290 9.94 6.79 -4.60
CA GLU A 290 9.58 6.36 -5.96
C GLU A 290 9.73 7.45 -7.03
N LEU A 291 9.80 8.74 -6.67
CA LEU A 291 10.18 9.78 -7.63
C LEU A 291 11.63 9.63 -8.12
N TYR A 292 12.49 8.98 -7.34
CA TYR A 292 13.90 8.77 -7.66
C TYR A 292 14.21 7.33 -8.06
N LEU A 293 13.35 6.37 -7.68
CA LEU A 293 13.52 4.94 -7.97
C LEU A 293 12.37 4.43 -8.84
N PRO A 294 12.64 3.83 -10.01
CA PRO A 294 11.57 3.24 -10.81
C PRO A 294 10.82 2.15 -10.00
N VAL A 295 9.50 2.33 -9.94
CA VAL A 295 8.50 1.68 -9.05
C VAL A 295 8.54 0.15 -9.04
N LEU A 296 8.86 -0.50 -10.16
CA LEU A 296 8.61 -1.94 -10.35
C LEU A 296 9.84 -2.84 -10.22
N GLU A 297 11.05 -2.27 -10.22
CA GLU A 297 12.28 -3.07 -10.36
C GLU A 297 13.22 -3.00 -9.17
N THR A 298 13.11 -1.94 -8.37
CA THR A 298 14.15 -1.65 -7.38
C THR A 298 13.93 -2.43 -6.09
N TYR A 299 12.68 -2.58 -5.63
CA TYR A 299 12.40 -3.23 -4.36
C TYR A 299 11.08 -4.02 -4.30
N ARG A 300 10.92 -4.78 -3.22
CA ARG A 300 9.74 -5.55 -2.81
C ARG A 300 9.48 -5.36 -1.31
N GLU A 301 8.23 -5.49 -0.92
CA GLU A 301 7.76 -5.51 0.47
C GLU A 301 8.41 -6.62 1.30
N ASN A 302 8.37 -6.51 2.64
CA ASN A 302 9.04 -7.48 3.52
C ASN A 302 8.48 -8.90 3.37
N VAL A 303 7.16 -8.99 3.20
CA VAL A 303 6.42 -10.25 3.07
C VAL A 303 6.42 -10.85 1.66
N PHE A 304 7.21 -10.28 0.72
CA PHE A 304 7.18 -10.68 -0.69
C PHE A 304 7.30 -12.19 -0.91
N LEU A 305 8.27 -12.83 -0.25
CA LEU A 305 8.51 -14.27 -0.39
C LEU A 305 7.41 -15.15 0.21
N GLU A 306 6.51 -14.58 1.02
CA GLU A 306 5.35 -15.27 1.58
C GLU A 306 4.18 -15.30 0.60
N HIS A 307 4.19 -14.41 -0.40
CA HIS A 307 3.09 -14.29 -1.35
C HIS A 307 2.88 -15.59 -2.17
N PRO A 308 1.62 -16.05 -2.36
CA PRO A 308 1.34 -17.31 -3.06
C PRO A 308 1.83 -17.38 -4.50
N LEU A 309 1.87 -16.23 -5.20
CA LEU A 309 2.31 -16.17 -6.60
C LEU A 309 3.84 -16.18 -6.78
N VAL A 310 4.63 -15.99 -5.71
CA VAL A 310 6.08 -16.11 -5.81
C VAL A 310 6.44 -17.58 -6.08
N PRO A 311 7.24 -17.89 -7.11
CA PRO A 311 7.58 -19.27 -7.45
C PRO A 311 8.29 -20.00 -6.29
N GLU A 312 7.92 -21.26 -6.05
CA GLU A 312 8.60 -22.11 -5.07
C GLU A 312 10.10 -22.28 -5.35
N SER A 313 10.51 -22.21 -6.62
CA SER A 313 11.94 -22.19 -7.00
C SER A 313 12.66 -20.98 -6.41
N THR A 314 12.01 -19.82 -6.43
CA THR A 314 12.55 -18.57 -5.87
C THR A 314 12.62 -18.64 -4.35
N LYS A 315 11.54 -19.10 -3.70
CA LYS A 315 11.47 -19.22 -2.23
C LYS A 315 12.51 -20.20 -1.66
N LYS A 316 12.84 -21.26 -2.40
CA LYS A 316 13.79 -22.30 -1.97
C LYS A 316 15.23 -22.02 -2.39
N SER A 317 15.46 -21.19 -3.41
CA SER A 317 16.80 -20.82 -3.89
C SER A 317 17.36 -19.63 -3.09
N VAL A 318 17.66 -19.87 -1.81
CA VAL A 318 18.24 -18.88 -0.89
C VAL A 318 19.69 -19.24 -0.62
N SER A 319 20.58 -18.24 -0.65
CA SER A 319 21.99 -18.42 -0.28
C SER A 319 22.17 -18.76 1.20
N GLU A 320 23.40 -19.13 1.57
CA GLU A 320 23.84 -18.98 2.96
C GLU A 320 23.71 -17.51 3.42
N MET A 321 23.64 -17.30 4.73
CA MET A 321 23.51 -15.96 5.30
C MET A 321 24.87 -15.27 5.31
N PHE A 322 25.01 -14.15 4.60
CA PHE A 322 26.24 -13.38 4.55
C PHE A 322 26.27 -12.28 5.62
N VAL A 323 27.46 -11.92 6.08
CA VAL A 323 27.68 -10.76 6.95
C VAL A 323 28.98 -10.06 6.59
N PHE A 324 28.99 -8.74 6.65
CA PHE A 324 30.20 -7.94 6.46
C PHE A 324 30.97 -7.83 7.78
N ASP A 325 32.26 -8.14 7.75
CA ASP A 325 33.14 -7.91 8.88
C ASP A 325 33.37 -6.40 9.07
N ASN A 326 32.71 -5.84 10.07
CA ASN A 326 32.79 -4.43 10.42
C ASN A 326 32.79 -4.26 11.95
N PRO A 327 33.13 -3.08 12.49
CA PRO A 327 33.20 -2.86 13.93
C PRO A 327 31.90 -3.17 14.69
N ILE A 328 30.74 -2.97 14.06
CA ILE A 328 29.43 -3.29 14.66
C ILE A 328 29.30 -4.81 14.83
N TRP A 329 29.56 -5.58 13.76
CA TRP A 329 29.55 -7.04 13.80
C TRP A 329 30.57 -7.61 14.80
N GLN A 330 31.78 -7.05 14.85
CA GLN A 330 32.80 -7.47 15.81
C GLN A 330 32.38 -7.19 17.26
N THR A 331 31.67 -6.09 17.50
CA THR A 331 31.16 -5.76 18.84
C THR A 331 30.07 -6.75 19.27
N LEU A 332 29.15 -7.09 18.36
CA LEU A 332 28.11 -8.09 18.61
C LEU A 332 28.70 -9.46 18.96
N THR A 333 29.61 -9.97 18.14
CA THR A 333 30.20 -11.30 18.31
C THR A 333 31.13 -11.42 19.51
N ARG A 334 31.70 -10.32 20.01
CA ARG A 334 32.45 -10.31 21.28
C ARG A 334 31.56 -10.45 22.51
N ASN A 335 30.34 -9.92 22.45
CA ASN A 335 29.41 -9.88 23.57
C ASN A 335 28.44 -11.06 23.59
N ASP A 336 28.24 -11.74 22.47
CA ASP A 336 27.32 -12.87 22.34
C ASP A 336 28.07 -14.22 22.26
N LYS A 337 27.97 -15.03 23.32
CA LYS A 337 28.56 -16.38 23.38
C LYS A 337 27.77 -17.43 22.60
N ASN A 338 26.53 -17.13 22.17
CA ASN A 338 25.65 -18.03 21.44
C ASN A 338 25.68 -17.73 19.94
N GLN A 339 26.88 -17.72 19.36
CA GLN A 339 27.16 -17.51 17.93
C GLN A 339 25.94 -17.76 17.02
N THR A 340 25.60 -16.80 16.17
CA THR A 340 24.90 -17.04 14.91
C THR A 340 25.79 -17.95 14.07
N THR A 341 25.73 -19.26 14.34
CA THR A 341 26.73 -20.27 13.93
C THR A 341 26.76 -20.54 12.42
N ASN A 342 25.78 -20.03 11.68
CA ASN A 342 25.60 -20.31 10.25
C ASN A 342 25.63 -19.02 9.41
N VAL A 343 26.67 -18.19 9.58
CA VAL A 343 26.92 -17.02 8.71
C VAL A 343 28.27 -17.11 8.03
N LYS A 344 28.34 -16.64 6.78
CA LYS A 344 29.59 -16.47 6.04
C LYS A 344 30.06 -15.03 6.14
N VAL A 345 31.20 -14.85 6.79
CA VAL A 345 31.80 -13.54 7.05
C VAL A 345 32.63 -13.10 5.86
N MET A 346 32.30 -11.93 5.30
CA MET A 346 33.02 -11.30 4.20
C MET A 346 34.00 -10.27 4.77
N LYS A 347 35.28 -10.45 4.46
CA LYS A 347 36.38 -9.67 5.05
C LYS A 347 37.13 -8.88 4.00
N THR A 348 37.45 -7.62 4.31
CA THR A 348 38.46 -6.82 3.59
C THR A 348 39.61 -6.50 4.52
N GLU A 349 40.78 -6.17 3.95
CA GLU A 349 41.95 -5.79 4.74
C GLU A 349 41.81 -4.40 5.39
N GLN A 350 40.98 -3.51 4.81
CA GLN A 350 40.91 -2.10 5.19
C GLN A 350 39.53 -1.65 5.71
N TYR A 351 38.64 -2.59 6.04
CA TYR A 351 37.21 -2.37 6.39
C TYR A 351 36.37 -1.64 5.34
N ASN A 352 36.95 -0.91 4.40
CA ASN A 352 36.24 -0.33 3.27
C ASN A 352 35.86 -1.45 2.30
N ILE A 353 34.56 -1.53 1.97
CA ILE A 353 34.03 -2.47 0.98
C ILE A 353 33.77 -1.71 -0.31
N SER A 354 34.43 -2.12 -1.39
CA SER A 354 34.26 -1.52 -2.72
C SER A 354 33.16 -2.23 -3.54
N ASP A 355 32.68 -1.60 -4.62
CA ASP A 355 31.82 -2.31 -5.59
C ASP A 355 32.55 -3.49 -6.27
N SER A 356 33.87 -3.40 -6.44
CA SER A 356 34.73 -4.49 -6.89
C SER A 356 34.70 -5.69 -5.93
N ASP A 357 34.67 -5.44 -4.61
CA ASP A 357 34.52 -6.48 -3.59
C ASP A 357 33.15 -7.16 -3.68
N ILE A 358 32.07 -6.38 -3.83
CA ILE A 358 30.70 -6.90 -3.99
C ILE A 358 30.61 -7.82 -5.22
N LYS A 359 31.15 -7.38 -6.37
CA LYS A 359 31.19 -8.20 -7.60
C LYS A 359 31.99 -9.48 -7.41
N ARG A 360 33.17 -9.39 -6.78
CA ARG A 360 34.04 -10.54 -6.50
C ARG A 360 33.38 -11.57 -5.58
N TRP A 361 32.67 -11.11 -4.56
CA TRP A 361 32.07 -11.99 -3.56
C TRP A 361 30.75 -12.60 -4.00
N PHE A 362 29.91 -11.84 -4.71
CA PHE A 362 28.52 -12.23 -4.96
C PHE A 362 28.16 -12.32 -6.45
N GLY A 363 29.03 -11.89 -7.36
CA GLY A 363 28.74 -11.87 -8.79
C GLY A 363 28.52 -13.25 -9.41
N SER A 364 29.12 -14.30 -8.84
CA SER A 364 28.92 -15.69 -9.27
C SER A 364 27.84 -16.44 -8.47
N GLU A 365 27.22 -15.80 -7.48
CA GLU A 365 26.20 -16.45 -6.65
C GLU A 365 24.94 -16.76 -7.48
N SER A 366 24.61 -18.05 -7.57
CA SER A 366 23.53 -18.56 -8.41
C SER A 366 22.15 -18.48 -7.74
N SER A 367 22.10 -18.44 -6.40
CA SER A 367 20.85 -18.38 -5.64
C SER A 367 19.96 -17.23 -6.09
N GLN A 368 18.66 -17.49 -6.19
CA GLN A 368 17.69 -16.46 -6.58
C GLN A 368 17.57 -15.38 -5.52
N VAL A 369 17.72 -15.72 -4.23
CA VAL A 369 17.71 -14.77 -3.12
C VAL A 369 19.03 -14.82 -2.37
N LEU A 370 19.79 -13.72 -2.37
CA LEU A 370 20.93 -13.58 -1.45
C LEU A 370 20.43 -13.05 -0.10
N GLN A 371 20.83 -13.69 0.99
CA GLN A 371 20.45 -13.26 2.33
C GLN A 371 21.63 -12.66 3.09
N PHE A 372 21.43 -11.46 3.63
CA PHE A 372 22.38 -10.78 4.49
C PHE A 372 21.84 -10.70 5.92
N TYR A 373 22.69 -10.96 6.92
CA TYR A 373 22.31 -10.79 8.32
C TYR A 373 22.01 -9.32 8.64
N SER A 374 22.90 -8.43 8.22
CA SER A 374 22.72 -6.98 8.24
C SER A 374 23.58 -6.30 7.18
N LEU A 375 23.27 -5.04 6.88
CA LEU A 375 23.99 -4.22 5.90
C LEU A 375 24.41 -2.86 6.49
N TYR A 376 24.75 -2.84 7.78
CA TYR A 376 25.19 -1.67 8.55
C TYR A 376 26.60 -1.19 8.17
N HIS A 377 26.85 -0.94 6.89
CA HIS A 377 28.15 -0.56 6.35
C HIS A 377 27.98 0.19 5.03
N GLU A 378 28.75 1.25 4.79
CA GLU A 378 28.70 1.97 3.52
C GLU A 378 29.58 1.32 2.45
N ILE A 379 29.09 1.24 1.22
CA ILE A 379 29.87 0.77 0.07
C ILE A 379 30.56 1.96 -0.60
N PHE A 380 31.84 1.80 -0.88
CA PHE A 380 32.63 2.73 -1.66
C PHE A 380 32.52 2.38 -3.15
N CYS A 381 31.86 3.23 -3.94
CA CYS A 381 31.75 3.03 -5.39
C CYS A 381 32.95 3.65 -6.12
N GLU A 382 33.79 2.80 -6.72
CA GLU A 382 34.94 3.19 -7.55
C GLU A 382 34.51 3.61 -8.96
N ASP A 383 33.42 3.05 -9.45
CA ASP A 383 32.80 3.40 -10.73
C ASP A 383 32.02 4.72 -10.66
N SER A 384 32.13 5.56 -11.69
CA SER A 384 31.48 6.88 -11.73
C SER A 384 29.96 6.82 -11.86
N GLU A 385 29.43 5.85 -12.60
CA GLU A 385 27.98 5.66 -12.73
C GLU A 385 27.40 5.16 -11.41
N LEU A 386 28.09 4.23 -10.75
CA LEU A 386 27.70 3.76 -9.41
C LEU A 386 27.74 4.87 -8.36
N ARG A 387 28.72 5.79 -8.42
CA ARG A 387 28.71 6.99 -7.55
C ARG A 387 27.53 7.90 -7.84
N HIS A 388 27.18 8.10 -9.10
CA HIS A 388 26.02 8.89 -9.47
C HIS A 388 24.73 8.25 -8.92
N PHE A 389 24.58 6.94 -9.09
CA PHE A 389 23.46 6.18 -8.52
C PHE A 389 23.43 6.27 -6.99
N GLN A 390 24.56 6.10 -6.31
CA GLN A 390 24.68 6.24 -4.86
C GLN A 390 24.21 7.62 -4.36
N ASN A 391 24.55 8.70 -5.07
CA ASN A 391 24.06 10.05 -4.76
C ASN A 391 22.55 10.19 -4.99
N THR A 392 22.02 9.59 -6.05
CA THR A 392 20.57 9.55 -6.31
C THR A 392 19.82 8.82 -5.19
N ILE A 393 20.31 7.65 -4.74
CA ILE A 393 19.73 6.92 -3.60
C ILE A 393 19.77 7.76 -2.33
N LYS A 394 20.91 8.40 -2.05
CA LYS A 394 21.06 9.25 -0.86
C LYS A 394 19.99 10.37 -0.85
N ASN A 395 19.86 11.10 -1.95
CA ASN A 395 18.86 12.16 -2.08
C ASN A 395 17.42 11.61 -1.95
N ALA A 396 17.16 10.42 -2.50
CA ALA A 396 15.86 9.77 -2.42
C ALA A 396 15.47 9.43 -0.97
N ILE A 397 16.41 8.85 -0.21
CA ILE A 397 16.19 8.48 1.20
C ILE A 397 16.04 9.74 2.06
N GLU A 398 16.92 10.73 1.90
CA GLU A 398 16.86 12.00 2.65
C GLU A 398 15.52 12.71 2.44
N THR A 399 15.07 12.85 1.19
CA THR A 399 13.78 13.49 0.88
C THR A 399 12.56 12.68 1.37
N ALA A 400 12.66 11.35 1.44
CA ALA A 400 11.62 10.51 2.00
C ALA A 400 11.56 10.55 3.54
N ASN A 401 12.67 10.93 4.19
CA ASN A 401 12.84 10.95 5.65
C ASN A 401 12.44 12.31 6.29
N VAL A 402 12.77 13.43 5.64
CA VAL A 402 12.64 14.81 6.20
C VAL A 402 11.19 15.19 6.60
N VAL A 403 10.17 14.53 6.06
CA VAL A 403 8.76 14.83 6.35
C VAL A 403 8.20 14.01 7.53
N GLN A 404 8.94 13.03 8.07
CA GLN A 404 8.62 12.48 9.40
C GLN A 404 9.22 13.31 10.53
N SER A 405 10.40 13.91 10.31
CA SER A 405 10.99 14.88 11.25
C SER A 405 10.26 16.22 11.29
N GLY A 406 9.45 16.52 10.27
CA GLY A 406 8.52 17.64 10.24
C GLY A 406 7.14 17.12 9.89
N GLN A 407 6.41 16.65 10.92
CA GLN A 407 5.00 16.26 10.82
C GLN A 407 4.22 17.03 9.75
N PRO A 408 3.58 16.35 8.79
CA PRO A 408 2.15 16.35 8.77
C PRO A 408 1.75 15.28 9.78
N HIS A 409 1.21 15.72 10.90
CA HIS A 409 0.27 14.87 11.60
C HIS A 409 -0.60 14.19 10.51
N ILE A 410 -0.78 12.89 10.65
CA ILE A 410 -2.10 12.31 10.48
C ILE A 410 -2.99 13.09 11.46
N SER A 411 -3.33 14.33 11.11
CA SER A 411 -4.37 15.10 11.74
C SER A 411 -5.54 14.79 10.85
N VAL A 412 -6.21 13.72 11.24
CA VAL A 412 -7.66 13.74 11.28
C VAL A 412 -8.09 15.06 11.91
N GLN A 413 -8.40 16.04 11.07
CA GLN A 413 -9.35 17.10 11.35
C GLN A 413 -10.21 17.28 10.12
#